data_AF-A0A9X9PWS8-F1
#
_entry.id   AF-A0A9X9PWS8-F1
#
_cell.length_a   1.000
_cell.length_b   1.000
_cell.length_c   1.000
_cell.angle_alpha   90.00
_cell.angle_beta   90.00
_cell.angle_gamma   90.00
#
_symmetry.space_group_name_H-M   'P 1'
#
loop_
_entity.id
_entity.type
_entity.pdbx_description
1 polymer ?
#
loop_
_entity_poly.entity_id
_entity_poly.type
_entity_poly.pdbx_seq_one_letter_code
_entity_poly.pdbx_strand_id
1 'polypeptide(L)'
;MYANKTKEEERIQLAYAMSCSKDPRILNRYMEYAITASPFAFNETNIIEVVAASEVGRYIAKDFLVNNWQAVSERYGTQSLVTLMNIIGRTISTDLQITELQQFFGNMLEEHQRLTVHAKLQTIKNKNLENKMRRARMTAWLRTN
;
A
#
# COMPACT_ATOMS: atom_id res chain seq x y z
N MET A 1 -7.45 -34.69 0.54
CA MET A 1 -6.64 -33.53 0.07
C MET A 1 -7.45 -32.26 -0.21
N TYR A 2 -8.79 -32.33 -0.43
CA TYR A 2 -9.61 -31.15 -0.74
C TYR A 2 -9.95 -30.23 0.46
N ALA A 3 -10.18 -30.79 1.65
CA ALA A 3 -10.62 -30.01 2.81
C ALA A 3 -9.61 -28.95 3.31
N ASN A 4 -8.31 -29.15 3.06
CA ASN A 4 -7.28 -28.21 3.48
C ASN A 4 -7.18 -27.01 2.53
N LYS A 5 -7.44 -27.22 1.23
CA LYS A 5 -7.42 -26.16 0.22
C LYS A 5 -8.57 -25.18 0.42
N THR A 6 -9.77 -25.68 0.71
CA THR A 6 -10.96 -24.86 0.99
C THR A 6 -10.78 -23.97 2.22
N LYS A 7 -10.20 -24.51 3.31
CA LYS A 7 -9.91 -23.72 4.52
C LYS A 7 -8.90 -22.61 4.29
N GLU A 8 -7.92 -22.85 3.42
CA GLU A 8 -6.94 -21.82 3.07
C GLU A 8 -7.58 -20.71 2.22
N GLU A 9 -8.36 -21.08 1.21
CA GLU A 9 -9.11 -20.12 0.38
C GLU A 9 -10.07 -19.25 1.22
N GLU A 10 -10.78 -19.83 2.18
CA GLU A 10 -11.66 -19.10 3.12
C GLU A 10 -10.87 -18.13 4.01
N ARG A 11 -9.69 -18.51 4.50
CA ARG A 11 -8.81 -17.63 5.28
C ARG A 11 -8.32 -16.45 4.46
N ILE A 12 -7.93 -16.69 3.20
CA ILE A 12 -7.53 -15.64 2.27
C ILE A 12 -8.68 -14.65 2.07
N GLN A 13 -9.88 -15.14 1.78
CA GLN A 13 -11.06 -14.29 1.60
C GLN A 13 -11.38 -13.46 2.84
N LEU A 14 -11.32 -14.08 4.03
CA LEU A 14 -11.53 -13.38 5.29
C LEU A 14 -10.46 -12.31 5.55
N ALA A 15 -9.19 -12.63 5.27
CA ALA A 15 -8.07 -11.70 5.41
C ALA A 15 -8.22 -10.47 4.50
N TYR A 16 -8.66 -10.68 3.26
CA TYR A 16 -9.00 -9.59 2.35
C TYR A 16 -10.23 -8.80 2.84
N ALA A 17 -11.29 -9.47 3.29
CA ALA A 17 -12.50 -8.78 3.77
C ALA A 17 -12.22 -7.84 4.96
N MET A 18 -11.37 -8.26 5.91
CA MET A 18 -10.97 -7.41 7.04
C MET A 18 -10.17 -6.16 6.61
N SER A 19 -9.37 -6.28 5.54
CA SER A 19 -8.62 -5.14 4.98
C SER A 19 -9.52 -4.07 4.35
N CYS A 20 -10.78 -4.40 4.03
CA CYS A 20 -11.76 -3.48 3.48
C CYS A 20 -12.49 -2.65 4.55
N SER A 21 -12.19 -2.84 5.83
CA SER A 21 -12.77 -2.03 6.91
C SER A 21 -12.50 -0.54 6.69
N LYS A 22 -13.46 0.31 7.05
CA LYS A 22 -13.28 1.77 7.07
C LYS A 22 -12.89 2.30 8.45
N ASP A 23 -12.91 1.46 9.48
CA ASP A 23 -12.54 1.82 10.84
C ASP A 23 -11.00 1.76 11.01
N PRO A 24 -10.33 2.91 11.26
CA PRO A 24 -8.88 2.94 11.44
C PRO A 24 -8.37 2.09 12.60
N ARG A 25 -9.16 1.91 13.67
CA ARG A 25 -8.76 1.08 14.81
C ARG A 25 -8.75 -0.39 14.44
N ILE A 26 -9.74 -0.84 13.67
CA ILE A 26 -9.80 -2.23 13.17
C ILE A 26 -8.62 -2.49 12.24
N LEU A 27 -8.36 -1.57 11.30
CA LEU A 27 -7.24 -1.73 10.36
C LEU A 27 -5.88 -1.73 11.05
N ASN A 28 -5.66 -0.86 12.05
CA ASN A 28 -4.42 -0.88 12.83
C ASN A 28 -4.24 -2.19 13.59
N ARG A 29 -5.24 -2.62 14.38
CA ARG A 29 -5.18 -3.90 15.11
C ARG A 29 -4.94 -5.09 14.18
N TYR A 30 -5.52 -5.03 12.98
CA TYR A 30 -5.34 -6.07 11.99
C TYR A 30 -3.92 -6.11 11.44
N MET A 31 -3.32 -4.96 11.12
CA MET A 31 -1.92 -4.87 10.69
C MET A 31 -0.93 -5.23 11.81
N GLU A 32 -1.20 -4.83 13.06
CA GLU A 32 -0.44 -5.26 14.25
C GLU A 32 -0.47 -6.78 14.37
N TYR A 33 -1.67 -7.38 14.35
CA TYR A 33 -1.82 -8.82 14.38
C TYR A 33 -1.09 -9.49 13.20
N ALA A 34 -1.13 -8.90 12.01
CA ALA A 34 -0.45 -9.42 10.83
C ALA A 34 1.07 -9.44 10.98
N ILE A 35 1.70 -8.51 11.72
CA ILE A 35 3.16 -8.54 11.94
C ILE A 35 3.56 -9.39 13.15
N THR A 36 2.71 -9.53 14.17
CA THR A 36 3.03 -10.29 15.39
C THR A 36 2.61 -11.75 15.36
N ALA A 37 1.62 -12.13 14.55
CA ALA A 37 1.11 -13.49 14.52
C ALA A 37 2.14 -14.48 13.98
N SER A 38 2.04 -15.76 14.32
CA SER A 38 2.93 -16.80 13.79
C SER A 38 2.95 -16.76 12.24
N PRO A 39 4.09 -17.05 11.58
CA PRO A 39 4.15 -17.15 10.11
C PRO A 39 3.11 -18.10 9.52
N PHE A 40 2.62 -19.08 10.30
CA PHE A 40 1.58 -20.03 9.89
C PHE A 40 0.13 -19.50 10.07
N ALA A 41 -0.05 -18.34 10.70
CA ALA A 41 -1.37 -17.75 10.97
C ALA A 41 -1.92 -16.93 9.78
N PHE A 42 -1.02 -16.48 8.90
CA PHE A 42 -1.34 -15.79 7.66
C PHE A 42 -0.70 -16.55 6.50
N ASN A 43 -1.33 -16.47 5.33
CA ASN A 43 -0.62 -16.78 4.10
C ASN A 43 0.55 -15.79 3.91
N GLU A 44 1.43 -16.04 2.95
CA GLU A 44 2.55 -15.14 2.61
C GLU A 44 2.09 -13.74 2.10
N THR A 45 0.79 -13.41 2.15
CA THR A 45 0.27 -12.11 1.71
C THR A 45 0.65 -11.02 2.69
N ASN A 46 1.23 -9.95 2.15
CA ASN A 46 1.49 -8.74 2.91
C ASN A 46 0.20 -7.96 3.16
N ILE A 47 -0.40 -8.15 4.32
CA ILE A 47 -1.65 -7.47 4.72
C ILE A 47 -1.52 -5.94 4.70
N ILE A 48 -0.35 -5.39 4.99
CA ILE A 48 -0.12 -3.94 4.99
C ILE A 48 -0.26 -3.40 3.56
N GLU A 49 0.26 -4.12 2.56
CA GLU A 49 0.08 -3.75 1.16
C GLU A 49 -1.39 -3.81 0.73
N VAL A 50 -2.14 -4.82 1.21
CA VAL A 50 -3.57 -4.96 0.93
C VAL A 50 -4.35 -3.79 1.52
N VAL A 51 -4.12 -3.45 2.79
CA VAL A 51 -4.77 -2.29 3.44
C VAL A 51 -4.41 -0.99 2.69
N ALA A 52 -3.13 -0.80 2.35
CA ALA A 52 -2.64 0.39 1.65
C ALA A 52 -3.22 0.60 0.24
N ALA A 53 -3.77 -0.46 -0.37
CA ALA A 53 -4.37 -0.39 -1.70
C ALA A 53 -5.65 0.47 -1.75
N SER A 54 -6.37 0.59 -0.63
CA SER A 54 -7.56 1.43 -0.50
C SER A 54 -7.21 2.91 -0.24
N GLU A 55 -8.14 3.83 -0.49
CA GLU A 55 -7.91 5.27 -0.26
C GLU A 55 -7.68 5.57 1.24
N VAL A 56 -8.57 5.10 2.11
CA VAL A 56 -8.48 5.30 3.56
C VAL A 56 -7.33 4.49 4.14
N GLY A 57 -7.21 3.21 3.76
CA GLY A 57 -6.17 2.32 4.27
C GLY A 57 -4.76 2.74 3.91
N ARG A 58 -4.56 3.51 2.83
CA ARG A 58 -3.27 4.09 2.50
C ARG A 58 -2.73 5.04 3.56
N TYR A 59 -3.57 5.94 4.07
CA TYR A 59 -3.17 6.87 5.11
C TYR A 59 -2.85 6.12 6.41
N ILE A 60 -3.69 5.15 6.75
CA ILE A 60 -3.53 4.32 7.95
C ILE A 60 -2.25 3.47 7.85
N ALA A 61 -1.98 2.85 6.70
CA ALA A 61 -0.78 2.05 6.48
C ALA A 61 0.49 2.92 6.51
N LYS A 62 0.44 4.13 5.95
CA LYS A 62 1.54 5.09 6.07
C LYS A 62 1.82 5.40 7.54
N ASP A 63 0.81 5.78 8.32
CA ASP A 63 0.99 6.10 9.74
C ASP A 63 1.48 4.90 10.55
N PHE A 64 0.97 3.70 10.24
CA PHE A 64 1.40 2.45 10.86
C PHE A 64 2.90 2.18 10.70
N LEU A 65 3.46 2.47 9.52
CA LEU A 65 4.87 2.22 9.20
C LEU A 65 5.84 3.05 10.04
N VAL A 66 5.42 4.22 10.54
CA VAL A 66 6.28 5.09 11.38
C VAL A 66 6.91 4.31 12.54
N ASN A 67 6.11 3.47 13.20
CA ASN A 67 6.55 2.73 14.39
C ASN A 67 6.83 1.23 14.10
N ASN A 68 6.44 0.73 12.93
CA ASN A 68 6.41 -0.72 12.67
C ASN A 68 7.21 -1.16 11.44
N TRP A 69 7.89 -0.26 10.72
CA TRP A 69 8.57 -0.60 9.48
C TRP A 69 9.63 -1.70 9.64
N GLN A 70 10.30 -1.79 10.81
CA GLN A 70 11.29 -2.82 11.09
C GLN A 70 10.65 -4.21 11.16
N ALA A 71 9.55 -4.35 11.91
CA ALA A 71 8.79 -5.59 12.01
C ALA A 71 8.16 -5.99 10.66
N VAL A 72 7.70 -5.01 9.88
CA VAL A 72 7.23 -5.24 8.51
C VAL A 72 8.37 -5.77 7.63
N SER A 73 9.56 -5.17 7.69
CA SER A 73 10.72 -5.60 6.93
C SER A 73 11.23 -6.98 7.35
N GLU A 74 11.22 -7.28 8.65
CA GLU A 74 11.62 -8.58 9.18
C GLU A 74 10.66 -9.68 8.70
N ARG A 75 9.36 -9.40 8.69
CA ARG A 75 8.34 -10.37 8.28
C ARG A 75 8.23 -10.55 6.77
N TYR A 76 8.19 -9.46 6.01
CA TYR A 76 7.85 -9.46 4.57
C TYR A 76 9.05 -9.12 3.67
N GLY A 77 10.23 -8.90 4.26
CA GLY A 77 11.44 -8.50 3.55
C GLY A 77 11.48 -7.00 3.21
N THR A 78 12.69 -6.47 2.98
CA THR A 78 12.92 -5.06 2.65
C THR A 78 12.23 -4.62 1.35
N GLN A 79 12.04 -5.55 0.41
CA GLN A 79 11.34 -5.29 -0.86
C GLN A 79 9.86 -4.89 -0.64
N SER A 80 9.24 -5.32 0.45
CA SER A 80 7.87 -4.92 0.80
C SER A 80 7.75 -3.43 1.06
N LEU A 81 8.76 -2.79 1.66
CA LEU A 81 8.79 -1.36 1.93
C LEU A 81 8.82 -0.55 0.62
N VAL A 82 9.58 -1.03 -0.38
CA VAL A 82 9.59 -0.47 -1.74
C VAL A 82 8.21 -0.57 -2.39
N THR A 83 7.54 -1.72 -2.27
CA THR A 83 6.19 -1.92 -2.78
C THR A 83 5.19 -0.99 -2.09
N LEU A 84 5.25 -0.88 -0.77
CA LEU A 84 4.41 0.00 0.03
C LEU A 84 4.57 1.47 -0.35
N MET A 85 5.80 1.94 -0.56
CA MET A 85 6.05 3.29 -1.07
C MET A 85 5.37 3.53 -2.42
N ASN A 86 5.47 2.57 -3.34
CA ASN A 86 4.82 2.68 -4.64
C ASN A 86 3.30 2.71 -4.53
N ILE A 87 2.72 1.93 -3.61
CA ILE A 87 1.27 1.91 -3.34
C ILE A 87 0.82 3.24 -2.73
N ILE A 88 1.53 3.72 -1.70
CA ILE A 88 1.23 4.99 -1.03
C ILE A 88 1.41 6.18 -1.99
N GLY A 89 2.40 6.12 -2.86
CA GLY A 89 2.67 7.13 -3.88
C GLY A 89 1.66 7.18 -5.03
N ARG A 90 0.68 6.26 -5.12
CA ARG A 90 -0.24 6.15 -6.26
C ARG A 90 -1.03 7.43 -6.59
N THR A 91 -1.24 8.34 -5.64
CA THR A 91 -1.96 9.61 -5.84
C THR A 91 -1.06 10.82 -6.06
N ILE A 92 0.26 10.64 -6.11
CA ILE A 92 1.20 11.74 -6.28
C ILE A 92 0.95 12.47 -7.60
N SER A 93 0.98 13.79 -7.53
CA SER A 93 0.77 14.69 -8.67
C SER A 93 1.72 15.89 -8.69
N THR A 94 2.56 16.05 -7.66
CA THR A 94 3.55 17.14 -7.55
C THR A 94 4.91 16.62 -7.14
N ASP A 95 5.97 17.38 -7.44
CA ASP A 95 7.34 17.05 -6.99
C ASP A 95 7.48 17.16 -5.47
N LEU A 96 6.80 18.11 -4.83
CA LEU A 96 6.78 18.23 -3.37
C LEU A 96 6.30 16.93 -2.70
N GLN A 97 5.22 16.33 -3.22
CA GLN A 97 4.70 15.06 -2.70
C GLN A 97 5.69 13.91 -2.87
N ILE A 98 6.52 13.93 -3.93
CA ILE A 98 7.61 12.95 -4.11
C ILE A 98 8.64 13.15 -3.01
N THR A 99 9.11 14.39 -2.82
CA THR A 99 10.10 14.72 -1.79
C THR A 99 9.64 14.35 -0.39
N GLU A 100 8.40 14.71 -0.03
CA GLU A 100 7.81 14.37 1.28
C GLU A 100 7.74 12.86 1.51
N LEU A 101 7.32 12.09 0.48
CA LEU A 101 7.24 10.65 0.60
C LEU A 101 8.63 10.00 0.70
N GLN A 102 9.62 10.51 -0.04
CA GLN A 102 11.00 10.03 0.06
C GLN A 102 11.63 10.34 1.42
N GLN A 103 11.36 11.51 1.99
CA GLN A 103 11.83 11.87 3.32
C GLN A 103 11.22 10.96 4.39
N PHE A 104 9.90 10.71 4.30
CA PHE A 104 9.19 9.83 5.24
C PHE A 104 9.81 8.41 5.30
N PHE A 105 10.20 7.85 4.16
CA PHE A 105 10.78 6.50 4.07
C PHE A 105 12.32 6.50 4.08
N GLY A 106 12.96 7.66 4.27
CA GLY A 106 14.38 7.84 3.98
C GLY A 106 15.32 6.95 4.79
N ASN A 107 14.91 6.62 6.02
CA ASN A 107 15.58 5.75 6.98
C ASN A 107 15.08 4.29 6.93
N MET A 108 14.10 3.98 6.08
CA MET A 108 13.53 2.63 5.93
C MET A 108 14.15 1.86 4.74
N LEU A 109 14.86 2.54 3.84
CA LEU A 109 15.37 1.98 2.58
C LEU A 109 16.84 2.30 2.35
N GLU A 110 17.51 1.42 1.60
CA GLU A 110 18.86 1.68 1.09
C GLU A 110 18.86 2.68 -0.08
N GLU A 111 20.02 3.26 -0.37
CA GLU A 111 20.19 4.25 -1.45
C GLU A 111 19.66 3.76 -2.80
N HIS A 112 20.03 2.55 -3.22
CA HIS A 112 19.62 2.00 -4.50
C HIS A 112 18.09 1.80 -4.61
N GLN A 113 17.44 1.48 -3.49
CA GLN A 113 15.98 1.37 -3.41
C GLN A 113 15.33 2.75 -3.48
N ARG A 114 15.88 3.76 -2.80
CA ARG A 114 15.39 5.14 -2.84
C ARG A 114 15.43 5.73 -4.25
N LEU A 115 16.48 5.47 -5.02
CA LEU A 115 16.60 5.88 -6.43
C LEU A 115 15.56 5.19 -7.32
N THR A 116 15.37 3.88 -7.12
CA THR A 116 14.35 3.10 -7.86
C THR A 116 12.94 3.63 -7.59
N VAL A 117 12.62 3.89 -6.33
CA VAL A 117 11.33 4.47 -5.93
C VAL A 117 11.17 5.87 -6.52
N HIS A 118 12.21 6.72 -6.49
CA HIS A 118 12.15 8.06 -7.09
C HIS A 118 11.70 8.02 -8.55
N ALA A 119 12.36 7.20 -9.37
CA ALA A 119 12.04 7.04 -10.79
C ALA A 119 10.60 6.54 -11.00
N LYS A 120 10.15 5.61 -10.14
CA LYS A 120 8.77 5.10 -10.19
C LYS A 120 7.75 6.17 -9.81
N LEU A 121 8.02 6.97 -8.79
CA LEU A 121 7.14 8.06 -8.35
C LEU A 121 7.04 9.16 -9.42
N GLN A 122 8.13 9.49 -10.12
CA GLN A 122 8.09 10.39 -11.28
C GLN A 122 7.19 9.85 -12.39
N THR A 123 7.27 8.55 -12.68
CA THR A 123 6.40 7.89 -13.66
C THR A 123 4.93 7.96 -13.23
N ILE A 124 4.63 7.69 -11.95
CA ILE A 124 3.28 7.77 -11.39
C ILE A 124 2.74 9.20 -11.49
N LYS A 125 3.54 10.21 -11.12
CA LYS A 125 3.18 11.63 -11.20
C LYS A 125 2.73 12.00 -12.61
N ASN A 126 3.55 11.69 -13.62
CA ASN A 126 3.26 12.02 -15.01
C ASN A 126 1.95 11.34 -15.48
N LYS A 127 1.78 10.05 -15.18
CA LYS A 127 0.56 9.30 -15.50
C LYS A 127 -0.68 9.89 -14.81
N ASN A 128 -0.56 10.35 -13.57
CA ASN A 128 -1.66 10.97 -12.84
C ASN A 128 -2.08 12.31 -13.44
N LEU A 129 -1.11 13.12 -13.89
CA LEU A 129 -1.38 14.38 -14.59
C LEU A 129 -2.08 14.13 -15.93
N GLU A 130 -1.61 13.16 -16.73
CA GLU A 130 -2.29 12.77 -17.97
C GLU A 130 -3.73 12.29 -17.72
N ASN A 131 -3.92 11.42 -16.72
CA ASN A 131 -5.24 10.93 -16.34
C ASN A 131 -6.16 12.06 -15.90
N LYS A 132 -5.64 13.07 -15.19
CA LYS A 132 -6.40 14.26 -14.81
C LYS A 132 -6.89 15.03 -16.04
N MET A 133 -6.04 15.23 -17.04
CA MET A 133 -6.43 15.87 -18.30
C MET A 133 -7.49 15.07 -19.07
N ARG A 134 -7.31 13.73 -19.17
CA ARG A 134 -8.29 12.85 -19.83
C ARG A 134 -9.65 12.89 -19.14
N ARG A 135 -9.68 12.82 -17.81
CA ARG A 135 -10.93 12.95 -17.02
C ARG A 135 -11.62 14.29 -17.24
N ALA A 136 -10.86 15.39 -17.32
CA ALA A 136 -11.43 16.71 -17.58
C ALA A 136 -12.12 16.79 -18.95
N ARG A 137 -11.48 16.25 -20.00
CA ARG A 137 -12.07 16.17 -21.35
C ARG A 137 -13.33 15.32 -21.39
N MET A 138 -13.28 14.15 -20.75
CA MET A 138 -14.44 13.25 -20.65
C MET A 138 -15.60 13.90 -19.90
N THR A 139 -15.32 14.60 -18.80
CA THR A 139 -16.34 15.33 -18.03
C THR A 139 -16.97 16.44 -18.84
N ALA A 140 -16.19 17.15 -19.66
CA ALA A 140 -16.73 18.18 -20.57
C ALA A 140 -17.65 17.55 -21.63
N TRP A 141 -17.24 16.44 -22.25
CA TRP A 141 -18.04 15.74 -23.25
C TRP A 141 -19.36 15.20 -22.68
N LEU A 142 -19.35 14.62 -21.47
CA LEU A 142 -20.54 14.14 -20.76
C LEU A 142 -21.52 15.25 -20.36
N ARG A 143 -21.10 16.52 -20.40
CA ARG A 143 -21.99 17.66 -20.12
C ARG A 143 -22.65 18.20 -21.37
N THR A 144 -22.11 17.89 -22.55
CA THR A 144 -22.58 18.40 -23.85
C THR A 144 -23.40 17.38 -24.64
N ASN A 145 -23.50 16.14 -24.17
CA ASN A 145 -24.25 15.02 -24.75
C ASN A 145 -25.02 14.29 -23.65
#